data_AF-A0A7C2F696-F1
#
_entry.id   AF-A0A7C2F696-F1
#
_cell.length_a   1.000
_cell.length_b   1.000
_cell.length_c   1.000
_cell.angle_alpha   90.00
_cell.angle_beta   90.00
_cell.angle_gamma   90.00
#
_symmetry.space_group_name_H-M   'P 1'
#
loop_
_entity.id
_entity.type
_entity.pdbx_description
1 polymer ?
#
loop_
_entity_poly.entity_id
_entity_poly.type
_entity_poly.pdbx_seq_one_letter_code
_entity_poly.pdbx_strand_id
1 'polypeptide(L)'
;MAEELIQAQAGMAYRDIAASAYRAYAASTGNKNFLGQSMPEFKDLPRPIQIAWEAAIRQVERCFNTPEYALANEQCWAEWLPPDGHLVER
;
A
#
# COMPACT_ATOMS: atom_id res chain seq x y z
N MET A 1 -7.34 7.86 23.36
CA MET A 1 -6.36 7.48 22.32
C MET A 1 -7.08 6.56 21.37
N ALA A 2 -7.77 7.10 20.36
CA ALA A 2 -8.52 6.30 19.40
C ALA A 2 -7.60 6.00 18.22
N GLU A 3 -7.16 4.74 18.10
CA GLU A 3 -6.59 4.22 16.87
C GLU A 3 -7.71 4.11 15.84
N GLU A 4 -7.79 5.08 14.92
CA GLU A 4 -8.63 4.96 13.73
C GLU A 4 -8.14 3.76 12.90
N LEU A 5 -8.88 2.66 13.01
CA LEU A 5 -8.81 1.52 12.12
C LEU A 5 -9.32 1.95 10.75
N ILE A 6 -8.41 2.46 9.92
CA ILE A 6 -8.68 2.77 8.53
C ILE A 6 -8.99 1.45 7.83
N GLN A 7 -10.27 1.19 7.59
CA GLN A 7 -10.77 -0.02 6.93
C GLN A 7 -10.66 0.13 5.41
N ALA A 8 -10.06 -0.85 4.74
CA ALA A 8 -10.11 -0.97 3.29
C ALA A 8 -11.43 -1.62 2.87
N GLN A 9 -11.81 -1.44 1.60
CA GLN A 9 -13.09 -1.84 1.01
C GLN A 9 -13.27 -3.36 0.91
N ALA A 10 -13.48 -4.02 2.06
CA ALA A 10 -13.97 -5.40 2.29
C ALA A 10 -14.06 -5.76 3.80
N GLY A 11 -13.79 -4.81 4.71
CA GLY A 11 -13.72 -5.07 6.15
C GLY A 11 -12.39 -5.67 6.64
N MET A 12 -11.41 -5.83 5.75
CA MET A 12 -10.03 -6.17 6.11
C MET A 12 -9.21 -4.92 6.38
N ALA A 13 -8.34 -4.97 7.39
CA ALA A 13 -7.39 -3.89 7.62
C ALA A 13 -6.36 -3.84 6.49
N TYR A 14 -5.89 -2.65 6.10
CA TYR A 14 -4.81 -2.51 5.11
C TYR A 14 -3.57 -3.35 5.44
N ARG A 15 -3.32 -3.57 6.73
CA ARG A 15 -2.24 -4.43 7.21
C ARG A 15 -2.38 -5.88 6.74
N ASP A 16 -3.59 -6.42 6.74
CA ASP A 16 -3.84 -7.80 6.31
C ASP A 16 -3.68 -7.95 4.80
N ILE A 17 -4.15 -6.95 4.05
CA ILE A 17 -4.00 -6.89 2.59
C ILE A 17 -2.51 -6.74 2.24
N ALA A 18 -1.79 -5.85 2.93
CA ALA A 18 -0.34 -5.67 2.78
C ALA A 18 0.43 -6.96 3.08
N ALA A 19 0.08 -7.66 4.17
CA ALA A 19 0.68 -8.95 4.51
C ALA A 19 0.40 -10.01 3.43
N SER A 20 -0.81 -10.01 2.86
CA SER A 20 -1.17 -10.91 1.76
C SER A 20 -0.37 -10.62 0.49
N ALA A 21 -0.27 -9.34 0.11
CA ALA A 21 0.52 -8.91 -1.05
C ALA A 21 2.00 -9.26 -0.88
N TYR A 22 2.56 -9.04 0.32
CA TYR A 22 3.92 -9.45 0.64
C TYR A 22 4.13 -10.96 0.52
N ARG A 23 3.20 -11.78 1.02
CA ARG A 23 3.29 -13.25 0.87
C ARG A 23 3.24 -13.68 -0.60
N ALA A 24 2.40 -13.05 -1.42
CA ALA A 24 2.35 -13.32 -2.85
C ALA A 24 3.68 -12.96 -3.55
N TYR A 25 4.27 -11.81 -3.19
CA TYR A 25 5.60 -11.43 -3.65
C TYR A 25 6.66 -12.45 -3.22
N ALA A 26 6.70 -12.83 -1.94
CA ALA A 26 7.64 -13.81 -1.44
C ALA A 26 7.51 -15.17 -2.16
N ALA A 27 6.27 -15.64 -2.39
CA ALA A 27 6.03 -16.86 -3.14
C ALA A 27 6.59 -16.79 -4.58
N SER A 28 6.45 -15.63 -5.25
CA SER A 28 6.98 -15.41 -6.61
C SER A 28 8.52 -15.46 -6.68
N THR A 29 9.21 -15.23 -5.57
CA THR A 29 10.68 -15.29 -5.47
C THR A 29 11.18 -16.61 -4.87
N GLY A 30 10.30 -17.61 -4.72
CA GLY A 30 10.63 -18.88 -4.06
C GLY A 30 10.93 -18.70 -2.56
N ASN A 31 10.29 -17.71 -1.94
CA ASN A 31 10.51 -17.25 -0.56
C ASN A 31 11.94 -16.82 -0.28
N LYS A 32 12.63 -16.27 -1.29
CA LYS A 32 14.01 -15.77 -1.18
C LYS A 32 14.09 -14.29 -1.50
N ASN A 33 14.91 -13.58 -0.73
CA ASN A 33 15.26 -12.19 -1.03
C ASN A 33 16.28 -12.12 -2.19
N PHE A 34 16.67 -10.91 -2.57
CA PHE A 34 17.65 -10.67 -3.64
C PHE A 34 19.05 -11.25 -3.35
N LEU A 35 19.36 -11.55 -2.08
CA LEU A 35 20.59 -12.22 -1.64
C LEU A 35 20.46 -13.75 -1.64
N GLY A 36 19.31 -14.31 -2.05
CA GLY A 36 19.04 -15.75 -2.04
C GLY A 36 18.72 -16.31 -0.65
N GLN A 37 18.57 -15.46 0.37
CA GLN A 37 18.24 -15.84 1.74
C GLN A 37 16.73 -15.93 1.92
N SER A 38 16.27 -16.78 2.86
CA SER A 38 14.84 -16.87 3.19
C SER A 38 14.27 -15.52 3.59
N MET A 39 13.11 -15.18 3.03
CA MET A 39 12.38 -13.97 3.39
C MET A 39 11.73 -14.14 4.78
N PRO A 40 11.80 -13.13 5.65
CA PRO A 40 11.10 -13.15 6.93
C PRO A 40 9.58 -13.06 6.72
N GLU A 41 8.81 -13.43 7.74
CA GLU A 41 7.37 -13.17 7.73
C GLU A 41 7.08 -11.66 7.78
N PHE A 42 5.93 -11.24 7.25
CA PHE A 42 5.57 -9.82 7.17
C PHE A 42 5.62 -9.11 8.53
N LYS A 43 5.17 -9.78 9.59
CA LYS A 43 5.16 -9.23 10.97
C LYS A 43 6.56 -8.99 11.54
N ASP A 44 7.56 -9.72 11.03
CA ASP A 44 8.94 -9.69 11.49
C ASP A 44 9.79 -8.70 10.69
N LEU A 45 9.21 -8.09 9.64
CA LEU A 45 9.85 -7.01 8.90
C LEU A 45 10.04 -5.77 9.78
N PRO A 46 11.08 -4.96 9.54
CA PRO A 46 11.19 -3.62 10.10
C PRO A 46 9.91 -2.81 9.85
N ARG A 47 9.44 -2.07 10.87
CA ARG A 47 8.21 -1.28 10.79
C ARG A 47 8.15 -0.35 9.56
N PRO A 48 9.25 0.31 9.12
CA PRO A 48 9.23 1.12 7.90
C PRO A 48 8.85 0.33 6.64
N ILE A 49 9.28 -0.92 6.52
CA ILE A 49 8.93 -1.79 5.38
C ILE A 49 7.45 -2.18 5.46
N GLN A 50 6.95 -2.52 6.64
CA GLN A 50 5.51 -2.80 6.83
C GLN A 50 4.65 -1.59 6.40
N ILE A 51 5.04 -0.39 6.84
CA ILE A 51 4.35 0.86 6.48
C ILE A 51 4.40 1.11 4.97
N ALA A 52 5.53 0.87 4.31
CA ALA A 52 5.63 1.05 2.86
C ALA A 52 4.66 0.15 2.09
N TRP A 53 4.49 -1.11 2.50
CA TRP A 53 3.49 -2.00 1.92
C TRP A 53 2.06 -1.54 2.20
N GLU A 54 1.76 -1.15 3.45
CA GLU A 54 0.45 -0.60 3.81
C GLU A 54 0.12 0.66 2.97
N ALA A 55 1.09 1.56 2.79
CA ALA A 55 0.93 2.77 1.99
C ALA A 55 0.73 2.47 0.50
N ALA A 56 1.48 1.51 -0.05
CA ALA A 56 1.33 1.10 -1.45
C ALA A 56 -0.08 0.55 -1.72
N ILE A 57 -0.60 -0.30 -0.84
CA ILE A 57 -1.97 -0.83 -0.98
C ILE A 57 -3.01 0.29 -0.90
N ARG A 58 -2.88 1.22 0.06
CA ARG A 58 -3.75 2.40 0.15
C ARG A 58 -3.72 3.23 -1.11
N GLN A 59 -2.54 3.42 -1.69
CA GLN A 59 -2.40 4.18 -2.92
C GLN A 59 -3.05 3.45 -4.09
N VAL A 60 -2.85 2.13 -4.24
CA VAL A 60 -3.49 1.33 -5.29
C VAL A 60 -5.02 1.41 -5.20
N GLU A 61 -5.59 1.30 -4.00
CA GLU A 61 -7.03 1.47 -3.79
C GLU A 61 -7.52 2.87 -4.21
N ARG A 62 -6.77 3.93 -3.88
CA ARG A 62 -7.07 5.29 -4.34
C ARG A 62 -7.00 5.40 -5.87
N CYS A 63 -6.04 4.74 -6.50
CA CYS A 63 -5.86 4.75 -7.95
C CYS A 63 -7.02 4.09 -8.72
N PHE A 64 -7.73 3.12 -8.13
CA PHE A 64 -8.93 2.55 -8.78
C PHE A 64 -10.06 3.57 -8.93
N ASN A 65 -10.03 4.65 -8.14
CA ASN A 65 -10.96 5.77 -8.25
C ASN A 65 -10.36 6.95 -9.05
N THR A 66 -9.14 6.81 -9.56
CA THR A 66 -8.49 7.84 -10.37
C THR A 66 -9.01 7.77 -11.81
N PRO A 67 -9.51 8.87 -12.38
CA PRO A 67 -10.00 8.89 -13.75
C PRO A 67 -8.91 8.53 -14.78
N GLU A 68 -9.32 7.90 -15.88
CA GLU A 68 -8.43 7.38 -16.93
C GLU A 68 -7.48 8.45 -17.52
N TYR A 69 -7.90 9.72 -17.54
CA TYR A 69 -7.07 10.83 -18.01
C TYR A 69 -5.86 11.15 -17.11
N ALA A 70 -5.90 10.79 -15.82
CA ALA A 70 -4.78 10.98 -14.90
C ALA A 70 -3.72 9.87 -14.99
N LEU A 71 -4.00 8.77 -15.71
CA LEU A 71 -3.03 7.71 -16.00
C LEU A 71 -2.04 8.09 -17.12
N ALA A 72 -2.35 9.10 -17.93
CA ALA A 72 -1.58 9.44 -19.12
C ALA A 72 -0.33 10.29 -18.85
N ASN A 73 -0.21 10.91 -17.68
CA ASN A 73 0.93 11.76 -17.32
C ASN A 73 1.16 11.76 -15.81
N GLU A 74 2.35 11.34 -15.36
CA GLU A 74 2.75 11.38 -13.95
C GLU A 74 2.67 12.80 -13.36
N GLN A 75 2.82 13.85 -14.17
CA GLN A 75 2.64 15.24 -13.72
C GLN A 75 1.19 15.56 -13.32
N CYS A 76 0.20 14.86 -13.86
CA CYS A 76 -1.21 15.03 -13.46
C CYS A 76 -1.48 14.52 -12.03
N TRP A 77 -0.57 13.74 -11.44
CA TRP A 77 -0.68 13.29 -10.05
C TRP A 77 -0.31 14.39 -9.06
N ALA A 78 0.48 15.38 -9.48
CA ALA A 78 0.83 16.53 -8.65
C ALA A 78 -0.39 17.43 -8.36
N GLU A 79 -1.36 17.46 -9.27
CA GLU A 79 -2.59 18.26 -9.16
C GLU A 79 -3.82 17.43 -8.78
N TRP A 80 -3.68 16.10 -8.72
CA TRP A 80 -4.79 15.21 -8.38
C TRP A 80 -5.14 15.31 -6.89
N LEU A 81 -6.36 15.75 -6.60
CA LEU A 81 -6.96 15.72 -5.28
C LEU A 81 -7.84 14.47 -5.16
N PRO A 82 -7.63 13.61 -4.15
CA PRO A 82 -8.55 12.50 -3.91
C PRO A 82 -9.97 13.04 -3.62
N PRO A 83 -11.02 12.27 -3.95
CA PRO A 83 -12.42 12.71 -3.79
C PRO A 83 -12.80 13.10 -2.35
N ASP A 84 -12.06 12.63 -1.34
CA ASP A 84 -12.26 12.99 0.08
C ASP A 84 -11.21 14.00 0.61
N GLY A 85 -10.52 14.71 -0.29
CA GLY A 85 -9.36 15.54 0.02
C GLY A 85 -9.68 16.80 0.82
N HIS A 86 -9.56 16.72 2.15
CA HIS A 86 -9.10 17.88 2.92
C HIS A 86 -7.61 18.08 2.65
N LEU A 87 -7.26 19.29 2.18
CA LEU A 87 -5.87 19.74 2.10
C LEU A 87 -5.25 19.67 3.49
N VAL A 88 -4.21 18.85 3.66
CA VAL A 88 -3.34 18.96 4.84
C VAL A 88 -2.42 20.15 4.58
N GLU A 89 -2.85 21.33 5.04
CA GLU A 89 -1.99 22.52 5.07
C GLU A 89 -0.73 22.21 5.89
N ARG A 90 0.43 22.58 5.34
CA ARG A 90 1.76 22.44 5.97
C ARG A 90 2.07 23.63 6.86
#